data_AF-A0A066U2D6-F1
#
_entry.id   AF-A0A066U2D6-F1
#
_cell.length_a   1.000
_cell.length_b   1.000
_cell.length_c   1.000
_cell.angle_alpha   90.00
_cell.angle_beta   90.00
_cell.angle_gamma   90.00
#
_symmetry.space_group_name_H-M   'P 1'
#
loop_
_entity.id
_entity.type
_entity.pdbx_description
1 polymer ?
#
loop_
_entity_poly.entity_id
_entity_poly.type
_entity_poly.pdbx_seq_one_letter_code
_entity_poly.pdbx_strand_id
1 'polypeptide(L)'
;MVLTAAAGLGLALVPVASADSLQTVDYTSEDGAWPLQGSAHYAAPGDEIAVWEYDGRLKIDVQSGFKDLRIELSAPAGETLHTGTYPGARFRGQSDPALPTPGVFVVSGNFGCSDAYADFTIDRLDASGVDVTFVQRCGAPDGPATRGQVHFTA
;
A
#
# COMPACT_ATOMS: atom_id res chain seq x y z
N MET A 1 -5.39 -3.71 -72.77
CA MET A 1 -5.89 -4.04 -71.42
C MET A 1 -4.73 -3.87 -70.46
N VAL A 2 -4.78 -2.85 -69.60
CA VAL A 2 -3.77 -2.61 -68.55
C VAL A 2 -4.51 -2.75 -67.22
N LEU A 3 -4.17 -3.77 -66.44
CA LEU A 3 -4.66 -3.93 -65.08
C LEU A 3 -3.73 -3.13 -64.15
N THR A 4 -4.23 -2.03 -63.61
CA THR A 4 -3.62 -1.31 -62.49
C THR A 4 -3.94 -2.03 -61.19
N ALA A 5 -2.92 -2.58 -60.54
CA ALA A 5 -3.00 -3.13 -59.19
C ALA A 5 -2.86 -1.98 -58.17
N ALA A 6 -3.89 -1.75 -57.36
CA ALA A 6 -3.82 -0.84 -56.22
C ALA A 6 -3.47 -1.64 -54.96
N ALA A 7 -2.25 -1.45 -54.45
CA ALA A 7 -1.81 -1.99 -53.16
C ALA A 7 -2.34 -1.08 -52.04
N GLY A 8 -3.34 -1.54 -51.30
CA GLY A 8 -3.84 -0.87 -50.10
C GLY A 8 -2.95 -1.18 -48.90
N LEU A 9 -2.31 -0.15 -48.33
CA LEU A 9 -1.62 -0.22 -47.04
C LEU A 9 -2.69 -0.22 -45.93
N GLY A 10 -3.00 -1.40 -45.40
CA GLY A 10 -3.82 -1.55 -44.21
C GLY A 10 -3.04 -1.15 -42.96
N LEU A 11 -3.46 -0.09 -42.28
CA LEU A 11 -3.01 0.22 -40.92
C LEU A 11 -3.56 -0.85 -39.97
N ALA A 12 -2.69 -1.73 -39.47
CA ALA A 12 -3.04 -2.64 -38.40
C ALA A 12 -3.10 -1.85 -37.08
N LEU A 13 -4.31 -1.69 -36.52
CA LEU A 13 -4.49 -1.21 -35.16
C LEU A 13 -4.08 -2.33 -34.21
N VAL A 14 -2.94 -2.19 -33.55
CA VAL A 14 -2.54 -3.08 -32.46
C VAL A 14 -3.37 -2.66 -31.23
N PRO A 15 -4.20 -3.54 -30.66
CA PRO A 15 -4.87 -3.23 -29.40
C PRO A 15 -3.79 -3.06 -28.32
N VAL A 16 -3.75 -1.87 -27.70
CA VAL A 16 -2.99 -1.68 -26.47
C VAL A 16 -3.71 -2.50 -25.42
N ALA A 17 -3.06 -3.54 -24.89
CA ALA A 17 -3.58 -4.23 -23.72
C ALA A 17 -3.63 -3.21 -22.58
N SER A 18 -4.84 -2.84 -22.15
CA SER A 18 -5.03 -2.16 -20.88
C SER A 18 -4.46 -3.09 -19.82
N ALA A 19 -3.46 -2.64 -19.07
CA ALA A 19 -3.10 -3.32 -17.84
C ALA A 19 -4.35 -3.25 -16.94
N ASP A 20 -4.85 -4.40 -16.49
CA ASP A 20 -5.94 -4.41 -15.53
C ASP A 20 -5.46 -3.68 -14.27
N SER A 21 -6.25 -2.72 -13.77
CA SER A 21 -6.00 -2.07 -12.50
C SER A 21 -6.03 -3.15 -11.40
N LEU A 22 -4.95 -3.27 -10.63
CA LEU A 22 -4.83 -4.20 -9.51
C LEU A 22 -4.85 -3.39 -8.23
N GLN A 23 -5.87 -3.59 -7.41
CA GLN A 23 -5.97 -2.95 -6.11
C GLN A 23 -6.27 -4.02 -5.09
N THR A 24 -5.26 -4.41 -4.33
CA THR A 24 -5.37 -5.41 -3.27
C THR A 24 -4.64 -4.97 -2.01
N VAL A 25 -5.20 -5.35 -0.87
CA VAL A 25 -4.55 -5.26 0.43
C VAL A 25 -4.72 -6.59 1.14
N ASP A 26 -3.60 -7.19 1.52
CA ASP A 26 -3.55 -8.50 2.16
C ASP A 26 -2.84 -8.37 3.50
N TYR A 27 -3.30 -9.10 4.51
CA TYR A 27 -2.50 -9.30 5.71
C TYR A 27 -2.71 -10.68 6.33
N THR A 28 -1.72 -11.12 7.09
CA THR A 28 -1.80 -12.27 8.00
C THR A 28 -1.10 -11.92 9.29
N SER A 29 -1.74 -12.25 10.40
CA SER A 29 -1.29 -11.91 11.74
C SER A 29 -1.07 -13.17 12.57
N GLU A 30 0.05 -13.19 13.31
CA GLU A 30 0.31 -14.17 14.36
C GLU A 30 -0.73 -14.02 15.49
N ASP A 31 -0.93 -15.09 16.27
CA ASP A 31 -1.85 -15.05 17.41
C ASP A 31 -1.40 -14.01 18.44
N GLY A 32 -2.34 -13.20 18.92
CA GLY A 32 -2.06 -12.08 19.82
C GLY A 32 -1.53 -10.80 19.16
N ALA A 33 -1.40 -10.74 17.83
CA ALA A 33 -1.06 -9.50 17.14
C ALA A 33 -2.18 -8.45 17.26
N TRP A 34 -1.79 -7.18 17.16
CA TRP A 34 -2.68 -6.03 17.33
C TRP A 34 -2.22 -4.85 16.45
N PRO A 35 -3.12 -4.05 15.85
CA PRO A 35 -4.58 -4.14 15.93
C PRO A 35 -5.19 -5.18 14.97
N LEU A 36 -4.41 -5.69 14.02
CA LEU A 36 -4.88 -6.65 13.03
C LEU A 36 -4.84 -8.07 13.61
N GLN A 37 -5.96 -8.79 13.45
CA GLN A 37 -6.11 -10.16 13.92
C GLN A 37 -6.48 -11.07 12.76
N GLY A 38 -6.00 -12.32 12.80
CA GLY A 38 -6.21 -13.30 11.75
C GLY A 38 -5.63 -12.85 10.41
N SER A 39 -6.37 -13.09 9.32
CA SER A 39 -6.00 -12.67 7.98
C SER A 39 -7.16 -11.98 7.27
N ALA A 40 -6.84 -11.15 6.29
CA ALA A 40 -7.81 -10.58 5.37
C ALA A 40 -7.21 -10.43 3.97
N HIS A 41 -8.10 -10.46 2.98
CA HIS A 41 -7.84 -10.09 1.60
C HIS A 41 -8.91 -9.09 1.20
N TYR A 42 -8.48 -7.91 0.76
CA TYR A 42 -9.34 -6.87 0.22
C TYR A 42 -9.00 -6.65 -1.24
N ALA A 43 -10.02 -6.51 -2.09
CA ALA A 43 -9.81 -6.32 -3.52
C ALA A 43 -10.92 -5.46 -4.16
N ALA A 44 -10.50 -4.51 -5.00
CA ALA A 44 -11.44 -3.80 -5.87
C ALA A 44 -12.01 -4.73 -6.96
N PRO A 45 -13.24 -4.48 -7.45
CA PRO A 45 -14.16 -3.43 -7.03
C PRO A 45 -15.05 -3.82 -5.85
N GLY A 46 -14.80 -4.96 -5.18
CA GLY A 46 -15.60 -5.42 -4.04
C GLY A 46 -15.37 -4.58 -2.78
N ASP A 47 -14.13 -4.16 -2.58
CA ASP A 47 -13.70 -3.26 -1.51
C ASP A 47 -13.23 -1.93 -2.10
N GLU A 48 -13.47 -0.84 -1.38
CA GLU A 48 -12.93 0.47 -1.75
C GLU A 48 -11.52 0.60 -1.17
N ILE A 49 -10.54 0.79 -2.06
CA ILE A 49 -9.14 0.98 -1.69
C ILE A 49 -8.70 2.34 -2.22
N ALA A 50 -8.26 3.22 -1.33
CA ALA A 50 -7.78 4.54 -1.68
C ALA A 50 -6.33 4.70 -1.23
N VAL A 51 -5.48 5.13 -2.16
CA VAL A 51 -4.06 5.43 -1.90
C VAL A 51 -3.80 6.90 -2.20
N TRP A 52 -3.26 7.62 -1.22
CA TRP A 52 -3.06 9.06 -1.30
C TRP A 52 -1.96 9.53 -0.36
N GLU A 53 -1.44 10.74 -0.59
CA GLU A 53 -0.44 11.35 0.29
C GLU A 53 -1.02 12.53 1.08
N TYR A 54 -0.62 12.66 2.33
CA TYR A 54 -0.97 13.79 3.17
C TYR A 54 0.05 14.03 4.27
N ASP A 55 0.53 15.27 4.38
CA ASP A 55 1.49 15.69 5.41
C ASP A 55 2.73 14.77 5.48
N GLY A 56 3.28 14.45 4.30
CA GLY A 56 4.46 13.58 4.14
C GLY A 56 4.21 12.11 4.49
N ARG A 57 2.95 11.68 4.55
CA ARG A 57 2.56 10.28 4.79
C ARG A 57 1.90 9.70 3.55
N LEU A 58 2.31 8.50 3.17
CA LEU A 58 1.51 7.63 2.30
C LEU A 58 0.39 7.02 3.13
N LYS A 59 -0.85 7.15 2.65
CA LYS A 59 -2.05 6.64 3.30
C LYS A 59 -2.73 5.64 2.38
N ILE A 60 -2.97 4.46 2.92
CA ILE A 60 -3.73 3.38 2.28
C ILE A 60 -4.95 3.14 3.14
N ASP A 61 -6.11 3.54 2.64
CA ASP A 61 -7.40 3.34 3.27
C ASP A 61 -8.15 2.21 2.57
N VAL A 62 -8.76 1.33 3.34
CA VAL A 62 -9.61 0.24 2.86
C VAL A 62 -10.96 0.33 3.56
N GLN A 63 -12.03 0.31 2.79
CA GLN A 63 -13.40 0.16 3.29
C GLN A 63 -14.02 -1.11 2.70
N SER A 64 -14.44 -2.02 3.60
CA SER A 64 -15.05 -3.31 3.25
C SER A 64 -16.31 -3.53 4.10
N GLY A 65 -17.47 -3.11 3.57
CA GLY A 65 -18.72 -3.11 4.32
C GLY A 65 -18.62 -2.22 5.57
N PHE A 66 -18.71 -2.82 6.77
CA PHE A 66 -18.57 -2.14 8.06
C PHE A 66 -17.14 -2.19 8.63
N LYS A 67 -16.18 -2.76 7.89
CA LYS A 67 -14.79 -2.86 8.31
C LYS A 67 -13.96 -1.78 7.64
N ASP A 68 -13.05 -1.20 8.39
CA ASP A 68 -12.05 -0.25 7.94
C ASP A 68 -10.64 -0.76 8.27
N LEU A 69 -9.70 -0.41 7.40
CA LEU A 69 -8.27 -0.52 7.63
C LEU A 69 -7.62 0.74 7.10
N ARG A 70 -6.71 1.30 7.89
CA ARG A 70 -5.81 2.37 7.47
C ARG A 70 -4.38 1.96 7.76
N ILE A 71 -3.51 2.18 6.78
CA ILE A 71 -2.06 2.07 6.93
C ILE A 71 -1.47 3.44 6.55
N GLU A 72 -0.76 4.07 7.48
CA GLU A 72 0.01 5.28 7.23
C GLU A 72 1.51 4.97 7.35
N LEU A 73 2.29 5.37 6.35
CA LEU A 73 3.74 5.19 6.28
C LEU A 73 4.39 6.55 6.02
N SER A 74 5.54 6.80 6.64
CA SER A 74 6.30 8.03 6.39
C SER A 74 7.81 7.80 6.48
N ALA A 75 8.54 8.62 5.71
CA ALA A 75 9.98 8.67 5.77
C ALA A 75 10.46 9.29 7.10
N PRO A 76 11.74 9.13 7.46
CA PRO A 76 12.36 9.91 8.52
C PRO A 76 12.22 11.43 8.30
N ALA A 77 12.32 12.17 9.39
CA ALA A 77 12.23 13.62 9.41
C ALA A 77 13.32 14.25 8.52
N GLY A 78 12.90 15.16 7.64
CA GLY A 78 13.77 15.81 6.66
C GLY A 78 13.91 15.05 5.34
N GLU A 79 13.29 13.88 5.23
CA GLU A 79 13.26 13.07 4.01
C GLU A 79 11.87 13.06 3.38
N THR A 80 11.81 12.65 2.10
CA THR A 80 10.57 12.37 1.39
C THR A 80 10.47 10.86 1.16
N LEU A 81 9.26 10.32 1.26
CA LEU A 81 9.04 8.91 0.99
C LEU A 81 9.37 8.60 -0.48
N HIS A 82 10.11 7.53 -0.69
CA HIS A 82 10.56 7.03 -1.98
C HIS A 82 10.68 5.50 -1.93
N THR A 83 10.91 4.87 -3.08
CA THR A 83 11.16 3.43 -3.12
C THR A 83 12.39 3.04 -2.30
N GLY A 84 12.31 1.93 -1.58
CA GLY A 84 13.36 1.49 -0.66
C GLY A 84 12.81 0.76 0.56
N THR A 85 13.73 0.33 1.43
CA THR A 85 13.42 -0.36 2.69
C THR A 85 13.60 0.58 3.87
N TYR A 86 12.63 0.59 4.76
CA TYR A 86 12.53 1.44 5.94
C TYR A 86 12.50 0.57 7.20
N PRO A 87 13.68 0.21 7.73
CA PRO A 87 13.76 -0.60 8.94
C PRO A 87 13.50 0.24 10.20
N GLY A 88 13.03 -0.41 11.26
CA GLY A 88 12.88 0.20 12.58
C GLY A 88 11.89 1.36 12.61
N ALA A 89 10.85 1.28 11.78
CA ALA A 89 9.74 2.22 11.81
C ALA A 89 9.04 2.19 13.18
N ARG A 90 8.64 3.37 13.65
CA ARG A 90 7.99 3.56 14.95
C ARG A 90 6.62 4.20 14.79
N PHE A 91 5.77 3.98 15.79
CA PHE A 91 4.47 4.62 15.85
C PHE A 91 4.59 6.14 15.63
N ARG A 92 3.87 6.66 14.63
CA ARG A 92 3.69 8.09 14.39
C ARG A 92 2.21 8.37 14.14
N GLY A 93 1.52 8.92 15.13
CA GLY A 93 0.13 9.33 15.00
C GLY A 93 -0.07 10.47 14.00
N GLN A 94 -1.34 10.69 13.63
CA GLN A 94 -1.73 11.71 12.65
C GLN A 94 -1.34 13.15 13.07
N SER A 95 -1.30 13.41 14.37
CA SER A 95 -0.92 14.74 14.92
C SER A 95 0.52 14.80 15.41
N ASP A 96 1.28 13.70 15.30
CA ASP A 96 2.65 13.65 15.77
C ASP A 96 3.60 14.32 14.75
N PRO A 97 4.65 15.02 15.24
CA PRO A 97 5.69 15.52 14.36
C PRO A 97 6.40 14.38 13.61
N ALA A 98 7.12 14.70 12.54
CA ALA A 98 7.99 13.73 11.89
C ALA A 98 9.06 13.22 12.87
N LEU A 99 9.38 11.93 12.78
CA LEU A 99 10.33 11.25 13.66
C LEU A 99 11.68 11.07 12.96
N PRO A 100 12.81 10.97 13.68
CA PRO A 100 14.09 10.63 13.07
C PRO A 100 14.15 9.19 12.53
N THR A 101 13.19 8.34 12.88
CA THR A 101 12.97 7.01 12.29
C THR A 101 11.81 7.07 11.30
N PRO A 102 11.66 6.07 10.41
CA PRO A 102 10.44 5.94 9.62
C PRO A 102 9.20 5.87 10.54
N GLY A 103 8.07 6.37 10.07
CA GLY A 103 6.81 6.37 10.81
C GLY A 103 5.85 5.31 10.29
N VAL A 104 5.16 4.63 11.20
CA VAL A 104 4.07 3.69 10.90
C VAL A 104 2.85 4.00 11.76
N PHE A 105 1.66 3.88 11.19
CA PHE A 105 0.41 3.85 11.95
C PHE A 105 -0.61 2.97 11.25
N VAL A 106 -0.94 1.83 11.86
CA VAL A 106 -1.97 0.91 11.38
C VAL A 106 -3.18 1.02 12.30
N VAL A 107 -4.35 1.19 11.70
CA VAL A 107 -5.64 1.28 12.40
C VAL A 107 -6.64 0.35 11.75
N SER A 108 -7.42 -0.38 12.55
CA SER A 108 -8.60 -1.11 12.06
C SER A 108 -9.69 -1.13 13.14
N GLY A 109 -10.94 -0.92 12.76
CA GLY A 109 -12.07 -0.92 13.69
C GLY A 109 -11.96 0.15 14.78
N ASN A 110 -11.36 1.31 14.49
CA ASN A 110 -10.97 2.35 15.46
C ASN A 110 -9.87 1.96 16.46
N PHE A 111 -9.21 0.82 16.29
CA PHE A 111 -8.10 0.40 17.14
C PHE A 111 -6.77 0.60 16.42
N GLY A 112 -5.79 1.14 17.14
CA GLY A 112 -4.41 1.27 16.69
C GLY A 112 -3.43 0.80 17.76
N CYS A 113 -2.16 0.69 17.37
CA CYS A 113 -1.06 0.43 18.30
C CYS A 113 -0.22 1.69 18.48
N SER A 114 -0.18 2.25 19.70
CA SER A 114 0.65 3.42 20.02
C SER A 114 2.11 3.07 20.33
N ASP A 115 2.45 1.79 20.39
CA ASP A 115 3.81 1.28 20.58
C ASP A 115 4.17 0.29 19.46
N ALA A 116 4.12 0.78 18.23
CA ALA A 116 4.32 -0.02 17.03
C ALA A 116 5.79 -0.09 16.61
N TYR A 117 6.27 -1.30 16.35
CA TYR A 117 7.57 -1.60 15.74
C TYR A 117 7.32 -2.17 14.36
N ALA A 118 7.90 -1.60 13.31
CA ALA A 118 7.72 -2.15 11.98
C ALA A 118 8.95 -2.03 11.09
N ASP A 119 8.96 -2.86 10.06
CA ASP A 119 9.80 -2.68 8.88
C ASP A 119 8.87 -2.65 7.67
N PHE A 120 9.13 -1.79 6.71
CA PHE A 120 8.38 -1.80 5.45
C PHE A 120 9.29 -1.58 4.25
N THR A 121 8.90 -2.12 3.10
CA THR A 121 9.56 -1.91 1.82
C THR A 121 8.54 -1.33 0.86
N ILE A 122 8.97 -0.31 0.13
CA ILE A 122 8.23 0.31 -0.96
C ILE A 122 8.95 -0.07 -2.25
N ASP A 123 8.39 -1.03 -2.97
CA ASP A 123 8.94 -1.49 -4.25
C ASP A 123 8.49 -0.57 -5.40
N ARG A 124 7.36 0.13 -5.23
CA ARG A 124 6.87 1.14 -6.16
C ARG A 124 6.19 2.28 -5.43
N LEU A 125 6.47 3.50 -5.87
CA LEU A 125 5.78 4.73 -5.47
C LEU A 125 5.95 5.76 -6.59
N ASP A 126 5.03 5.76 -7.55
CA ASP A 126 5.04 6.67 -8.69
C ASP A 126 3.63 6.81 -9.30
N ALA A 127 3.55 7.47 -10.46
CA ALA A 127 2.28 7.69 -11.17
C ALA A 127 1.60 6.40 -11.65
N SER A 128 2.32 5.28 -11.73
CA SER A 128 1.77 3.97 -12.11
C SER A 128 1.22 3.19 -10.91
N GLY A 129 1.55 3.58 -9.68
CA GLY A 129 0.99 2.94 -8.50
C GLY A 129 1.89 2.89 -7.27
N VAL A 130 1.47 2.03 -6.34
CA VAL A 130 2.08 1.78 -5.05
C VAL A 130 2.20 0.27 -4.82
N ASP A 131 3.38 -0.17 -4.42
CA ASP A 131 3.65 -1.56 -4.05
C ASP A 131 4.44 -1.56 -2.74
N VAL A 132 3.84 -2.11 -1.68
CA VAL A 132 4.37 -2.05 -0.32
C VAL A 132 4.23 -3.38 0.37
N THR A 133 5.27 -3.77 1.08
CA THR A 133 5.22 -4.84 2.07
C THR A 133 5.58 -4.31 3.44
N PHE A 134 4.98 -4.86 4.50
CA PHE A 134 5.31 -4.47 5.88
C PHE A 134 5.23 -5.64 6.85
N VAL A 135 6.01 -5.53 7.92
CA VAL A 135 5.90 -6.36 9.12
C VAL A 135 5.73 -5.42 10.29
N GLN A 136 4.64 -5.55 11.04
CA GLN A 136 4.34 -4.72 12.21
C GLN A 136 4.18 -5.61 13.44
N ARG A 137 4.66 -5.11 14.58
CA ARG A 137 4.50 -5.70 15.91
C ARG A 137 4.05 -4.61 16.88
N CYS A 138 3.24 -4.98 17.86
CA CYS A 138 2.71 -4.06 18.85
C CYS A 138 3.24 -4.37 20.24
N GLY A 139 3.61 -3.33 20.99
CA GLY A 139 4.01 -3.40 22.41
C GLY A 139 5.43 -3.92 22.66
N ALA A 140 6.02 -4.64 21.71
CA ALA A 140 7.40 -5.11 21.79
C ALA A 140 8.01 -5.33 20.39
N PRO A 141 9.34 -5.16 20.23
CA PRO A 141 10.03 -5.39 18.95
C PRO A 141 10.03 -6.86 18.51
N ASP A 142 9.81 -7.80 19.43
CA ASP A 142 9.70 -9.24 19.22
C ASP A 142 8.29 -9.80 19.48
N GLY A 143 7.30 -8.90 19.61
CA GLY A 143 5.89 -9.30 19.78
C GLY A 143 5.30 -9.97 18.53
N PRO A 144 4.05 -10.47 18.62
CA PRO A 144 3.38 -11.13 17.50
C PRO A 144 3.31 -10.22 16.28
N ALA A 145 3.69 -10.77 15.13
CA ALA A 145 3.81 -10.02 13.89
C ALA A 145 2.54 -10.08 13.05
N THR A 146 2.16 -8.93 12.48
CA THR A 146 1.32 -8.84 11.30
C THR A 146 2.18 -8.57 10.09
N ARG A 147 2.00 -9.36 9.03
CA ARG A 147 2.64 -9.19 7.73
C ARG A 147 1.59 -8.75 6.74
N GLY A 148 1.82 -7.66 6.04
CA GLY A 148 0.88 -7.14 5.06
C GLY A 148 1.53 -6.72 3.75
N GLN A 149 0.72 -6.66 2.72
CA GLN A 149 1.09 -6.35 1.35
C GLN A 149 0.01 -5.46 0.73
N VAL A 150 0.44 -4.48 -0.06
CA VAL A 150 -0.44 -3.56 -0.79
C VAL A 150 0.03 -3.54 -2.23
N HIS A 151 -0.86 -3.87 -3.15
CA HIS A 151 -0.64 -3.66 -4.58
C HIS A 151 -1.72 -2.72 -5.08
N PHE A 152 -1.33 -1.55 -5.58
CA PHE A 152 -2.24 -0.57 -6.13
C PHE A 152 -1.70 -0.07 -7.46
N THR A 153 -2.40 -0.38 -8.55
CA THR A 153 -2.18 0.19 -9.87
C THR A 153 -3.46 0.87 -10.35
N ALA A 154 -3.29 2.08 -10.89
CA ALA A 154 -4.37 2.90 -11.43
C ALA A 154 -4.66 2.56 -12.90
#